data_AF-A0A353NSD8-F1
#
_entry.id   AF-A0A353NSD8-F1
#
_cell.length_a   1.000
_cell.length_b   1.000
_cell.length_c   1.000
_cell.angle_alpha   90.00
_cell.angle_beta   90.00
_cell.angle_gamma   90.00
#
_symmetry.space_group_name_H-M   'P 1'
#
loop_
_entity.id
_entity.type
_entity.pdbx_description
1 polymer ?
#
loop_
_entity_poly.entity_id
_entity_poly.type
_entity_poly.pdbx_seq_one_letter_code
_entity_poly.pdbx_strand_id
1 'polypeptide(L)' 'GMLFEELGFTYLGPINGHNISMLEQVLERARSLNGPVLVHVNTIKGKGYPPAEKYP' A
#
# COMPACT_ATOMS: atom_id res chain seq x y z
N GLY A 1 -0.65 -6.99 9.90
CA GLY A 1 -1.02 -5.93 10.85
C GLY A 1 -0.24 -6.06 12.13
N MET A 2 -0.57 -7.06 12.95
CA MET A 2 -0.17 -7.19 14.37
C MET A 2 1.29 -6.81 14.67
N LEU A 3 2.29 -7.37 13.98
CA LEU A 3 3.70 -7.02 14.23
C LEU A 3 3.98 -5.51 14.13
N PHE A 4 3.41 -4.83 13.15
CA PHE A 4 3.66 -3.40 12.95
C PHE A 4 2.84 -2.52 13.91
N GLU A 5 1.66 -2.99 14.29
CA GLU A 5 0.84 -2.32 15.32
C GLU A 5 1.52 -2.41 16.69
N GLU A 6 2.15 -3.54 17.02
CA GLU A 6 2.97 -3.71 18.23
C GLU A 6 4.21 -2.80 18.25
N LEU A 7 4.73 -2.45 17.07
CA LEU A 7 5.80 -1.45 16.91
C LEU A 7 5.28 0.00 16.94
N GLY A 8 3.99 0.21 17.16
CA GLY A 8 3.34 1.51 17.26
C GLY A 8 2.92 2.15 15.92
N PHE A 9 2.95 1.39 14.82
CA PHE A 9 2.47 1.88 13.52
C PHE A 9 0.96 1.70 13.40
N THR A 10 0.28 2.70 12.83
CA THR A 10 -1.06 2.46 12.29
C THR A 10 -0.95 1.69 10.99
N TYR A 11 -1.61 0.54 10.88
CA TYR A 11 -1.56 -0.31 9.69
C TYR A 11 -2.78 -0.09 8.79
N LEU A 12 -2.55 0.25 7.51
CA LEU A 12 -3.59 0.45 6.50
C LEU A 12 -3.37 -0.48 5.30
N GLY A 13 -4.23 -1.48 5.10
CA GLY A 13 -4.21 -2.36 3.93
C GLY A 13 -4.46 -3.85 4.24
N PRO A 14 -4.17 -4.77 3.31
CA PRO A 14 -3.60 -4.54 1.98
C PRO A 14 -4.57 -3.83 1.01
N ILE A 15 -4.03 -2.97 0.13
CA ILE A 15 -4.80 -2.28 -0.91
C ILE A 15 -4.27 -2.58 -2.32
N ASN A 16 -5.11 -2.44 -3.35
CA ASN A 16 -4.67 -2.63 -4.74
C ASN A 16 -3.83 -1.43 -5.22
N GLY A 17 -2.53 -1.66 -5.45
CA GLY A 17 -1.58 -0.65 -5.91
C GLY A 17 -1.74 -0.22 -7.36
N HIS A 18 -2.64 -0.84 -8.12
CA HIS A 18 -2.98 -0.43 -9.48
C HIS A 18 -4.29 0.35 -9.56
N ASN A 19 -4.85 0.74 -8.41
CA ASN A 19 -6.00 1.64 -8.33
C ASN A 19 -5.58 2.99 -7.74
N ILE A 20 -5.39 3.97 -8.61
CA ILE A 20 -4.93 5.32 -8.23
C ILE A 20 -5.90 5.99 -7.25
N SER A 21 -7.20 5.94 -7.51
CA SER A 21 -8.19 6.57 -6.62
C SER A 21 -8.19 5.97 -5.21
N MET A 22 -7.96 4.66 -5.09
CA MET A 22 -7.85 3.99 -3.80
C MET A 22 -6.55 4.36 -3.07
N LEU A 23 -5.44 4.51 -3.83
CA LEU A 23 -4.17 4.98 -3.30
C LEU A 23 -4.26 6.41 -2.78
N GLU A 24 -4.88 7.32 -3.54
CA GLU A 24 -5.10 8.70 -3.12
C GLU A 24 -5.89 8.76 -1.81
N GLN A 25 -7.00 8.03 -1.71
CA GLN A 25 -7.81 7.99 -0.50
C GLN A 25 -7.06 7.45 0.72
N VAL A 26 -6.27 6.37 0.57
CA VAL A 26 -5.53 5.83 1.71
C VAL A 26 -4.37 6.73 2.13
N LEU A 27 -3.72 7.39 1.17
CA LEU A 27 -2.61 8.30 1.46
C LEU A 27 -3.11 9.57 2.14
N GLU A 28 -4.27 10.09 1.72
CA GLU A 28 -4.97 11.18 2.40
C GLU A 28 -5.34 10.80 3.83
N ARG A 29 -5.88 9.59 4.03
CA ARG A 29 -6.15 9.06 5.36
C ARG A 29 -4.87 8.93 6.19
N ALA A 30 -3.80 8.36 5.64
CA ALA A 30 -2.52 8.20 6.32
C ALA A 30 -1.95 9.55 6.78
N ARG A 31 -2.03 10.57 5.93
CA ARG A 31 -1.58 11.95 6.23
C ARG A 31 -2.36 12.58 7.39
N SER A 32 -3.64 12.24 7.55
CA SER A 32 -4.49 12.79 8.62
C SER A 32 -4.25 12.17 10.01
N LEU A 33 -3.54 11.04 10.09
CA LEU A 33 -3.28 10.33 11.33
C LEU A 33 -2.01 10.86 12.00
N ASN A 34 -2.04 10.93 13.33
CA ASN A 34 -0.85 11.26 14.11
C ASN A 34 0.01 10.01 14.34
N GLY A 35 1.32 10.14 14.17
CA GLY A 35 2.28 9.06 14.38
C GLY A 35 2.63 8.27 13.11
N PRO A 36 3.43 7.21 13.24
CA PRO A 36 3.90 6.44 12.09
C PRO A 36 2.78 5.58 11.50
N VAL A 37 2.68 5.56 10.17
CA VAL A 37 1.67 4.79 9.42
C VAL A 37 2.36 3.88 8.42
N LEU A 38 1.93 2.61 8.36
CA LEU A 38 2.35 1.64 7.36
C LEU A 38 1.19 1.34 6.42
N VAL A 39 1.34 1.71 5.14
CA VAL A 39 0.37 1.39 4.09
C VAL A 39 0.85 0.16 3.34
N HIS A 40 0.11 -0.95 3.43
CA HIS A 40 0.41 -2.18 2.72
C HIS A 40 -0.25 -2.15 1.33
N VAL A 41 0.57 -2.08 0.28
CA VAL A 41 0.11 -2.02 -1.10
C VAL A 41 0.51 -3.28 -1.87
N ASN A 42 -0.47 -3.94 -2.48
CA ASN A 42 -0.26 -5.07 -3.37
C ASN A 42 -0.02 -4.58 -4.79
N THR A 43 1.13 -4.93 -5.37
CA THR A 43 1.49 -4.57 -6.75
C THR A 43 1.81 -5.81 -7.57
N ILE A 44 2.00 -5.61 -8.88
CA ILE A 44 2.45 -6.63 -9.83
C ILE A 44 3.73 -6.07 -10.43
N LYS A 45 4.84 -6.78 -10.23
CA LYS A 45 6.12 -6.38 -10.81
C LYS A 45 6.03 -6.42 -12.34
N GLY A 46 6.48 -5.35 -12.99
CA GLY A 46 6.36 -5.21 -14.44
C GLY A 46 4.97 -4.80 -14.95
N LYS A 47 4.02 -4.41 -14.08
CA LYS A 47 2.66 -4.03 -14.50
C LYS A 47 2.67 -3.04 -15.66
N GLY A 48 1.88 -3.34 -16.69
CA GLY A 48 1.72 -2.50 -17.89
C GLY A 48 2.65 -2.90 -19.03
N TYR A 49 3.61 -3.80 -18.80
CA TYR A 49 4.47 -4.35 -19.84
C TYR A 49 4.44 -5.88 -19.83
N PRO A 50 3.70 -6.54 -20.75
CA PRO A 50 3.44 -7.98 -20.69
C PRO A 50 4.69 -8.88 -20.60
N PRO A 51 5.82 -8.59 -21.28
CA PRO A 51 7.03 -9.38 -21.10
C PRO A 51 7.58 -9.33 -19.67
N ALA A 52 7.51 -8.18 -19.00
CA ALA A 52 7.95 -8.05 -17.62
C ALA A 52 6.92 -8.60 -16.61
N GLU A 53 5.62 -8.55 -16.88
CA GLU A 53 4.63 -9.22 -16.01
C GLU A 53 4.80 -10.76 -16.03
N LYS A 54 5.16 -11.33 -17.19
CA LYS A 54 5.37 -12.78 -17.36
C LYS A 54 6.70 -13.27 -16.77
N TYR A 55 7.73 -12.42 -16.79
CA TYR A 55 9.06 -12.69 -16.27
C TYR A 55 9.48 -11.59 -15.26
N PRO A 56 8.86 -11.59 -14.06
CA PRO A 56 8.89 -10.46 -13.12
C PRO A 56 10.26 -10.16 -12.50
#